data_AF-A0A1Q3BPM3-F1
#
_entry.id   AF-A0A1Q3BPM3-F1
#
_cell.length_a   1.000
_cell.length_b   1.000
_cell.length_c   1.000
_cell.angle_alpha   90.00
_cell.angle_beta   90.00
_cell.angle_gamma   90.00
#
_symmetry.space_group_name_H-M   'P 1'
#
loop_
_entity.id
_entity.type
_entity.pdbx_description
1 polymer ?
#
loop_
_entity_poly.entity_id
_entity_poly.type
_entity_poly.pdbx_seq_one_letter_code
_entity_poly.pdbx_strand_id
1 'polypeptide(L)'
;MHRAQARCLPRNRDNTSILSGNAHTLELLRGSYRQCIELIRMSREAYVHLCTHFRHKLWLHDSRHVSVEEKMKVFLTIIGHNERYVVIKRRFQHSSQTIHKYFH
;
A
#
# COMPACT_ATOMS: atom_id res chain seq x y z
N MET A 1 15.67 -33.60 -27.70
CA MET A 1 15.76 -32.87 -26.40
C MET A 1 14.41 -32.21 -26.13
N HIS A 2 13.55 -32.81 -25.30
CA HIS A 2 12.25 -32.26 -24.96
C HIS A 2 12.40 -31.16 -23.89
N ARG A 3 12.08 -29.91 -24.24
CA ARG A 3 11.91 -28.84 -23.27
C ARG A 3 10.68 -29.15 -22.40
N ALA A 4 10.92 -29.41 -21.12
CA ALA A 4 9.86 -29.41 -20.12
C ALA A 4 9.21 -28.01 -20.09
N GLN A 5 7.92 -27.93 -20.42
CA GLN A 5 7.14 -26.73 -20.21
C GLN A 5 6.94 -26.58 -18.70
N ALA A 6 7.56 -25.57 -18.10
CA ALA A 6 7.21 -25.16 -16.74
C ALA A 6 5.74 -24.73 -16.76
N ARG A 7 4.86 -25.55 -16.17
CA ARG A 7 3.50 -25.11 -15.85
C ARG A 7 3.63 -24.00 -14.82
N CYS A 8 3.57 -22.74 -15.25
CA CYS A 8 3.31 -21.63 -14.36
C CYS A 8 1.94 -21.88 -13.72
N LEU A 9 1.94 -22.41 -12.49
CA LEU A 9 0.73 -22.53 -11.70
C LEU A 9 0.08 -21.14 -11.62
N PRO A 10 -1.24 -21.03 -11.83
CA PRO A 10 -1.92 -19.75 -11.72
C PRO A 10 -1.66 -19.19 -10.32
N ARG A 11 -1.16 -17.95 -10.29
CA ARG A 11 -0.82 -17.27 -9.04
C ARG A 11 -2.12 -17.10 -8.25
N ASN A 12 -2.29 -17.88 -7.18
CA ASN A 12 -3.49 -17.78 -6.35
C ASN A 12 -3.58 -16.35 -5.78
N ARG A 13 -4.61 -15.61 -6.21
CA ARG A 13 -4.86 -14.26 -5.70
C ARG A 13 -5.69 -14.41 -4.44
N ASP A 14 -5.01 -14.49 -3.29
CA ASP A 14 -5.67 -14.46 -1.98
C ASP A 14 -6.11 -13.03 -1.58
N ASN A 15 -6.23 -12.13 -2.57
CA ASN A 15 -6.68 -10.75 -2.41
C ASN A 15 -8.18 -10.75 -2.72
N THR A 16 -8.98 -10.97 -1.68
CA THR A 16 -10.45 -11.12 -1.78
C THR A 16 -11.23 -9.99 -1.09
N SER A 17 -10.56 -8.92 -0.66
CA SER A 17 -11.24 -7.80 -0.01
C SER A 17 -12.03 -7.01 -1.04
N ILE A 18 -13.21 -6.54 -0.64
CA ILE A 18 -14.06 -5.65 -1.42
C ILE A 18 -13.38 -4.27 -1.58
N LEU A 19 -12.56 -3.87 -0.61
CA LEU A 19 -11.86 -2.59 -0.63
C LEU A 19 -10.54 -2.70 -1.39
N SER A 20 -10.38 -1.85 -2.42
CA SER A 20 -9.07 -1.61 -3.05
C SER A 20 -8.14 -0.83 -2.12
N GLY A 21 -6.83 -0.87 -2.37
CA GLY A 21 -5.89 -0.07 -1.59
C GLY A 21 -6.13 1.44 -1.70
N ASN A 22 -6.64 1.94 -2.84
CA ASN A 22 -7.09 3.32 -2.98
C ASN A 22 -8.33 3.60 -2.11
N ALA A 23 -9.34 2.74 -2.13
CA ALA A 23 -10.54 2.88 -1.30
C ALA A 23 -10.18 2.89 0.19
N HIS A 24 -9.29 1.98 0.61
CA HIS A 24 -8.75 1.97 1.96
C HIS A 24 -8.01 3.29 2.28
N THR A 25 -7.25 3.85 1.35
CA THR A 25 -6.56 5.14 1.55
C THR A 25 -7.55 6.29 1.71
N LEU A 26 -8.62 6.34 0.91
CA LEU A 26 -9.68 7.34 1.04
C LEU A 26 -10.45 7.21 2.36
N GLU A 27 -10.69 5.98 2.83
CA GLU A 27 -11.32 5.72 4.14
C GLU A 27 -10.54 6.39 5.27
N LEU A 28 -9.19 6.33 5.24
CA LEU A 28 -8.36 7.02 6.22
C LEU A 28 -8.52 8.54 6.15
N LEU A 29 -8.53 9.12 4.94
CA LEU A 29 -8.64 10.57 4.75
C LEU A 29 -10.01 11.12 5.17
N ARG A 30 -11.06 10.31 5.01
CA ARG A 30 -12.44 10.63 5.41
C ARG A 30 -12.76 10.23 6.85
N GLY A 31 -11.88 9.47 7.48
CA GLY A 31 -12.03 8.96 8.83
C GLY A 31 -11.89 10.01 9.92
N SER A 32 -12.05 9.56 11.16
CA SER A 32 -11.88 10.41 12.34
C SER A 32 -10.40 10.68 12.63
N TYR A 33 -10.11 11.77 13.32
CA TYR A 33 -8.75 12.09 13.79
C TYR A 33 -8.11 10.92 14.54
N ARG A 34 -8.89 10.27 15.42
CA ARG A 34 -8.44 9.11 16.21
C ARG A 34 -8.04 7.93 15.32
N GLN A 35 -8.81 7.64 14.27
CA GLN A 35 -8.47 6.58 13.31
C GLN A 35 -7.14 6.86 12.60
N CYS A 36 -6.85 8.11 12.26
CA CYS A 36 -5.56 8.45 11.64
C CYS A 36 -4.38 8.16 12.58
N ILE A 37 -4.49 8.61 13.84
CA ILE A 37 -3.43 8.37 14.85
C ILE A 37 -3.28 6.87 15.12
N GLU A 38 -4.37 6.13 15.23
CA GLU A 38 -4.32 4.69 15.45
C GLU A 38 -3.73 3.94 14.25
N LEU A 39 -4.11 4.28 13.02
CA LEU A 39 -3.71 3.53 11.83
C LEU A 39 -2.32 3.91 11.27
N ILE A 40 -1.96 5.19 11.28
CA ILE A 40 -0.71 5.69 10.67
C ILE A 40 0.20 6.47 11.64
N ARG A 41 -0.14 6.51 12.94
CA ARG A 41 0.66 7.16 14.00
C ARG A 41 0.89 8.66 13.80
N MET A 42 0.07 9.31 12.98
CA MET A 42 0.12 10.77 12.74
C MET A 42 -1.26 11.32 12.39
N SER A 43 -1.42 12.63 12.49
CA SER A 43 -2.65 13.29 12.07
C SER A 43 -2.81 13.24 10.56
N ARG A 44 -4.05 13.37 10.10
CA ARG A 44 -4.36 13.45 8.67
C ARG A 44 -3.64 14.61 8.00
N GLU A 45 -3.57 15.74 8.69
CA GLU A 45 -2.95 16.96 8.18
C GLU A 45 -1.44 16.75 7.99
N ALA A 46 -0.76 16.14 8.97
CA ALA A 46 0.65 15.79 8.86
C ALA A 46 0.89 14.79 7.71
N TYR A 47 0.02 13.80 7.58
CA TYR A 47 0.08 12.82 6.49
C TYR A 47 -0.06 13.45 5.10
N VAL A 48 -1.03 14.36 4.90
CA VAL A 48 -1.22 15.06 3.63
C VAL A 48 -0.01 15.94 3.30
N HIS A 49 0.52 16.67 4.28
CA HIS A 49 1.74 17.46 4.10
C HIS A 49 2.93 16.57 3.73
N LEU A 50 3.10 15.43 4.39
CA LEU A 50 4.17 14.48 4.11
C LEU A 50 4.07 13.94 2.69
N CYS A 51 2.88 13.52 2.24
CA CYS A 51 2.66 13.05 0.87
C CYS A 51 2.96 14.14 -0.16
N THR A 52 2.53 15.37 0.10
CA THR A 52 2.78 16.54 -0.76
C THR A 52 4.28 16.84 -0.85
N HIS A 53 4.98 16.78 0.29
CA HIS A 53 6.42 17.00 0.35
C HIS A 53 7.19 15.97 -0.49
N PHE A 54 6.85 14.68 -0.34
CA PHE A 54 7.50 13.60 -1.10
C PHE A 54 7.24 13.70 -2.60
N ARG A 55 6.01 14.11 -2.99
CA ARG A 55 5.66 14.36 -4.38
C ARG A 55 6.45 15.55 -4.94
N HIS A 56 6.53 16.66 -4.20
CA HIS A 56 7.27 17.86 -4.62
C HIS A 56 8.78 17.63 -4.72
N LYS A 57 9.35 16.81 -3.84
CA LYS A 57 10.77 16.43 -3.88
C LYS A 57 11.09 15.37 -4.94
N LEU A 58 10.08 14.87 -5.67
CA LEU A 58 10.23 13.80 -6.66
C LEU A 58 10.83 12.52 -6.06
N TRP A 59 10.63 12.29 -4.76
CA TRP A 59 11.06 11.06 -4.08
C TRP A 59 10.05 9.93 -4.29
N LEU A 60 8.79 10.29 -4.48
CA LEU A 60 7.73 9.37 -4.83
C LEU A 60 6.85 9.97 -5.93
N HIS A 61 6.43 9.10 -6.84
CA HIS A 61 5.51 9.42 -7.92
C HIS A 61 4.34 8.46 -7.92
N ASP A 62 3.22 8.92 -8.46
CA ASP A 62 2.10 8.05 -8.76
C ASP A 62 2.54 7.02 -9.81
N SER A 63 2.07 5.79 -9.65
CA SER A 63 2.21 4.72 -10.63
C SER A 63 0.85 4.45 -11.26
N ARG A 64 0.82 3.71 -12.38
CA ARG A 64 -0.42 3.45 -13.14
C ARG A 64 -1.64 3.02 -12.30
N HIS A 65 -1.43 2.36 -11.16
CA HIS A 65 -2.52 1.85 -10.32
C HIS A 65 -2.40 2.24 -8.83
N VAL A 66 -1.43 3.08 -8.46
CA VAL A 66 -1.05 3.28 -7.05
C VAL A 66 -0.57 4.70 -6.86
N SER A 67 -1.24 5.47 -6.00
CA SER A 67 -0.85 6.85 -5.72
C SER A 67 0.26 6.95 -4.67
N VAL A 68 0.89 8.12 -4.58
CA VAL A 68 1.85 8.45 -3.50
C VAL A 68 1.21 8.29 -2.13
N GLU A 69 -0.03 8.75 -1.97
CA GLU A 69 -0.79 8.62 -0.71
C GLU A 69 -0.90 7.15 -0.31
N GLU A 70 -1.31 6.30 -1.24
CA GLU A 70 -1.45 4.87 -0.97
C GLU A 70 -0.11 4.23 -0.58
N LYS A 71 0.98 4.54 -1.30
CA LYS A 71 2.34 4.09 -0.96
C LYS A 71 2.74 4.54 0.45
N MET A 72 2.50 5.81 0.77
CA MET A 72 2.81 6.37 2.09
C MET A 72 1.95 5.74 3.18
N LYS A 73 0.67 5.49 2.93
CA LYS A 73 -0.22 4.80 3.89
C LYS A 73 0.29 3.40 4.17
N VAL A 74 0.67 2.66 3.12
CA VAL A 74 1.26 1.32 3.26
C VAL A 74 2.52 1.36 4.11
N PHE A 75 3.45 2.27 3.79
CA PHE A 75 4.70 2.44 4.54
C PHE A 75 4.46 2.71 6.02
N LEU A 76 3.64 3.72 6.33
CA LEU A 76 3.34 4.13 7.69
C LEU A 76 2.60 3.04 8.48
N THR A 77 1.73 2.27 7.83
CA THR A 77 1.06 1.13 8.47
C THR A 77 2.08 0.03 8.81
N ILE A 78 3.04 -0.25 7.92
CA ILE A 78 4.11 -1.24 8.17
C ILE A 78 4.94 -0.83 9.37
N ILE A 79 5.53 0.36 9.34
CA ILE A 79 6.46 0.78 10.40
C ILE A 79 5.74 1.12 11.71
N GLY A 80 4.51 1.65 11.66
CA GLY A 80 3.76 2.09 12.82
C GLY A 80 3.14 0.96 13.64
N HIS A 81 3.06 -0.24 13.07
CA HIS A 81 2.47 -1.43 13.70
C HIS A 81 3.35 -2.69 13.60
N ASN A 82 4.55 -2.57 13.01
CA ASN A 82 5.41 -3.71 12.69
C ASN A 82 4.66 -4.80 11.89
N GLU A 83 3.87 -4.36 10.91
CA GLU A 83 2.96 -5.23 10.17
C GLU A 83 3.70 -6.06 9.12
N ARG A 84 3.31 -7.32 8.98
CA ARG A 84 3.93 -8.24 8.01
C ARG A 84 3.42 -7.93 6.59
N TYR A 85 4.30 -8.03 5.59
CA TYR A 85 3.95 -7.84 4.18
C TYR A 85 2.76 -8.69 3.71
N VAL A 86 2.60 -9.89 4.26
CA VAL A 86 1.47 -10.80 3.95
C VAL A 86 0.11 -10.26 4.41
N VAL A 87 0.08 -9.45 5.46
CA VAL A 87 -1.14 -8.77 5.95
C VAL A 87 -1.42 -7.56 5.07
N ILE A 88 -0.37 -6.77 4.80
CA ILE A 88 -0.46 -5.55 3.98
C ILE A 88 -0.93 -5.84 2.56
N LYS A 89 -0.39 -6.87 1.90
CA LYS A 89 -0.81 -7.24 0.54
C LYS A 89 -2.31 -7.54 0.48
N ARG A 90 -2.86 -8.17 1.53
CA ARG A 90 -4.28 -8.49 1.68
C ARG A 90 -5.09 -7.25 2.04
N ARG A 91 -4.59 -6.35 2.88
CA ARG A 91 -5.33 -5.14 3.24
C ARG A 91 -5.46 -4.17 2.07
N PHE A 92 -4.39 -4.00 1.29
CA PHE A 92 -4.36 -3.07 0.15
C PHE A 92 -4.63 -3.74 -1.20
N GLN A 93 -4.93 -5.05 -1.20
CA GLN A 93 -5.26 -5.83 -2.41
C GLN A 93 -4.18 -5.83 -3.49
N HIS A 94 -2.92 -5.64 -3.11
CA HIS A 94 -1.76 -5.65 -4.02
C HIS A 94 -1.03 -6.98 -4.02
N SER A 95 -0.29 -7.25 -5.09
CA SER A 95 0.62 -8.40 -5.13
C SER A 95 1.83 -8.17 -4.21
N SER A 96 2.44 -9.24 -3.68
CA SER A 96 3.71 -9.10 -2.95
C SER A 96 4.79 -8.40 -3.79
N GLN A 97 4.82 -8.65 -5.10
CA GLN A 97 5.73 -7.98 -6.02
C GLN A 97 5.47 -6.47 -6.10
N THR A 98 4.20 -6.07 -6.12
CA THR A 98 3.81 -4.65 -6.13
C THR A 98 4.23 -3.98 -4.84
N ILE A 99 3.96 -4.60 -3.69
CA ILE A 99 4.37 -4.09 -2.38
C ILE A 99 5.89 -3.99 -2.28
N HIS A 100 6.62 -5.02 -2.73
CA HIS A 100 8.09 -5.01 -2.71
C HIS A 100 8.68 -3.88 -3.54
N LYS A 101 8.12 -3.60 -4.73
CA LYS A 101 8.54 -2.47 -5.59
C LYS A 101 8.36 -1.09 -4.96
N TYR A 102 7.59 -0.96 -3.88
CA TYR A 102 7.48 0.32 -3.17
C TYR A 102 8.66 0.57 -2.23
N PHE A 103 9.31 -0.51 -1.75
CA PHE A 103 10.26 -0.47 -0.64
C PHE A 103 11.68 -0.88 -1.03
N HIS A 104 11.87 -1.36 -2.27
CA HIS A 104 13.14 -1.75 -2.88
C HIS A 104 13.16 -1.27 -4.33
#